data_AF-A0A8R7U3L4-F1
#
_entry.id   AF-A0A8R7U3L4-F1
#
_cell.length_a   1.000
_cell.length_b   1.000
_cell.length_c   1.000
_cell.angle_alpha   90.00
_cell.angle_beta   90.00
_cell.angle_gamma   90.00
#
_symmetry.space_group_name_H-M   'P 1'
#
loop_
_entity.id
_entity.type
_entity.pdbx_description
1 polymer ?
#
loop_
_entity_poly.entity_id
_entity_poly.type
_entity_poly.pdbx_seq_one_letter_code
_entity_poly.pdbx_strand_id
1 'polypeptide(L)'
;MADCSSLPSELVRRIAECLLDTNDLDSYMDFRAVCHSWRSATDDPSNSSDPRFCPRNWIIIDMDFETDSCLMVNTASGRVLRKDLPVLRRYYVVAVTTNGALFVLADREHPHAARVLNPFTGHMIRFTAPVPYNMKVSSAAFSCRSLPSLRLIWDSDRGQPDG
;
A
#
# COMPACT_ATOMS: atom_id res chain seq x y z
N MET A 1 1.67 -28.86 -18.31
CA MET A 1 1.27 -27.58 -17.70
C MET A 1 -0.23 -27.65 -17.50
N ALA A 2 -0.73 -27.44 -16.28
CA ALA A 2 -2.17 -27.51 -16.04
C ALA A 2 -2.87 -26.37 -16.82
N ASP A 3 -4.00 -26.68 -17.46
CA ASP A 3 -4.89 -25.65 -17.97
C ASP A 3 -5.44 -24.88 -16.78
N CYS A 4 -4.75 -23.80 -16.41
CA CYS A 4 -5.17 -22.88 -15.34
C CYS A 4 -6.55 -22.25 -15.67
N SER A 5 -7.11 -22.46 -16.86
CA SER A 5 -8.48 -22.10 -17.24
C SER A 5 -9.55 -23.14 -16.85
N SER A 6 -9.20 -24.25 -16.21
CA SER A 6 -10.15 -25.31 -15.85
C SER A 6 -11.09 -24.97 -14.68
N LEU A 7 -10.73 -24.01 -13.83
CA LEU A 7 -11.58 -23.59 -12.72
C LEU A 7 -12.70 -22.66 -13.22
N PRO A 8 -13.98 -22.97 -12.94
CA PRO A 8 -15.08 -22.08 -13.31
C PRO A 8 -14.91 -20.68 -12.70
N SER A 9 -15.20 -19.62 -13.46
CA SER A 9 -15.03 -18.23 -13.02
C SER A 9 -15.73 -17.91 -11.70
N GLU A 10 -16.86 -18.56 -11.44
CA GLU A 10 -17.59 -18.40 -10.17
C GLU A 10 -16.80 -18.90 -8.97
N LEU A 11 -16.09 -20.03 -9.11
CA LEU A 11 -15.24 -20.54 -8.03
C LEU A 11 -13.98 -19.68 -7.87
N VAL A 12 -13.41 -19.20 -8.98
CA VAL A 12 -12.31 -18.22 -8.94
C VAL A 12 -12.71 -16.97 -8.16
N ARG A 13 -13.90 -16.41 -8.46
CA ARG A 13 -14.44 -15.24 -7.77
C ARG A 13 -14.63 -15.49 -6.28
N ARG A 14 -15.21 -16.64 -5.90
CA ARG A 14 -15.42 -16.99 -4.48
C ARG A 14 -14.10 -17.12 -3.71
N ILE A 15 -13.08 -17.75 -4.30
CA ILE A 15 -11.74 -17.83 -3.67
C ILE A 15 -11.15 -16.42 -3.50
N ALA A 16 -11.27 -15.59 -4.54
CA ALA A 16 -10.79 -14.23 -4.51
C ALA A 16 -11.49 -13.38 -3.44
N GLU A 17 -12.80 -13.54 -3.27
CA GLU A 17 -13.58 -12.91 -2.20
C GLU A 17 -13.11 -13.37 -0.82
N CYS A 18 -12.89 -14.67 -0.61
CA CYS A 18 -12.37 -15.17 0.65
C CYS A 18 -11.00 -14.55 1.02
N LEU A 19 -10.10 -14.40 0.04
CA LEU A 19 -8.79 -13.76 0.26
C LEU A 19 -8.93 -12.27 0.63
N LEU A 20 -9.90 -11.57 0.04
CA LEU A 20 -10.19 -10.17 0.38
C LEU A 20 -10.81 -10.05 1.77
N ASP A 21 -11.71 -10.96 2.15
CA ASP A 21 -12.37 -10.98 3.45
C ASP A 21 -11.36 -11.21 4.59
N THR A 22 -10.34 -12.04 4.36
CA THR A 22 -9.23 -12.26 5.32
C THR A 22 -8.13 -11.20 5.23
N ASN A 23 -8.23 -10.26 4.29
CA ASN A 23 -7.25 -9.21 4.05
C ASN A 23 -5.86 -9.74 3.60
N ASP A 24 -5.80 -10.93 2.99
CA ASP A 24 -4.59 -11.53 2.44
C ASP A 24 -4.31 -10.98 1.04
N LEU A 25 -4.04 -9.67 0.95
CA LEU A 25 -3.89 -8.96 -0.32
C LEU A 25 -2.69 -9.40 -1.14
N ASP A 26 -1.60 -9.82 -0.51
CA ASP A 26 -0.46 -10.43 -1.20
C ASP A 26 -0.88 -11.70 -1.93
N SER A 27 -1.56 -12.61 -1.22
CA SER A 27 -2.08 -13.86 -1.80
C SER A 27 -3.16 -13.61 -2.85
N TYR A 28 -4.00 -12.58 -2.68
CA TYR A 28 -4.97 -12.16 -3.70
C TYR A 28 -4.27 -11.73 -5.00
N MET A 29 -3.19 -10.95 -4.89
CA MET A 29 -2.43 -10.48 -6.06
C MET A 29 -1.70 -11.64 -6.75
N ASP A 30 -1.12 -12.57 -5.98
CA ASP A 30 -0.52 -13.80 -6.52
C ASP A 30 -1.56 -14.68 -7.21
N PHE A 31 -2.74 -14.82 -6.61
CA PHE A 31 -3.86 -15.56 -7.20
C PHE A 31 -4.29 -14.96 -8.55
N ARG A 32 -4.38 -13.63 -8.64
CA ARG A 32 -4.62 -12.92 -9.91
C ARG A 32 -3.48 -13.07 -10.92
N ALA A 33 -2.26 -13.33 -10.46
CA ALA A 33 -1.10 -13.43 -11.33
C ALA A 33 -1.03 -14.74 -12.10
N VAL A 34 -1.75 -15.78 -11.64
CA VAL A 34 -1.71 -17.16 -12.19
C VAL A 34 -1.98 -17.19 -13.70
N CYS A 35 -3.10 -16.62 -14.16
CA CYS A 35 -3.45 -16.59 -15.57
C CYS A 35 -4.43 -15.45 -15.91
N HIS A 36 -4.58 -15.15 -17.20
CA HIS A 36 -5.47 -14.08 -17.66
C HIS A 36 -6.94 -14.34 -17.29
N SER A 37 -7.44 -15.58 -17.45
CA SER A 37 -8.83 -15.90 -17.14
C SER A 37 -9.17 -15.66 -15.68
N TRP A 38 -8.26 -15.98 -14.75
CA TRP A 38 -8.46 -15.72 -13.32
C TRP A 38 -8.42 -14.23 -13.01
N ARG A 39 -7.45 -13.51 -13.60
CA ARG A 39 -7.37 -12.04 -13.48
C ARG A 39 -8.64 -11.34 -13.96
N SER A 40 -9.23 -11.81 -15.07
CA SER A 40 -10.47 -11.25 -15.61
C SER A 40 -11.72 -11.60 -14.78
N ALA A 41 -11.70 -12.71 -14.05
CA ALA A 41 -12.83 -13.15 -13.21
C ALA A 41 -12.86 -12.49 -11.82
N THR A 42 -11.93 -11.59 -11.52
CA THR A 42 -11.72 -11.01 -10.19
C THR A 42 -11.68 -9.48 -10.26
N ASP A 43 -12.05 -8.81 -9.17
CA ASP A 43 -12.13 -7.34 -9.08
C ASP A 43 -10.77 -6.64 -9.23
N ASP A 44 -10.62 -5.71 -10.17
CA ASP A 44 -9.34 -5.02 -10.40
C ASP A 44 -9.05 -3.95 -9.33
N PRO A 45 -7.97 -4.10 -8.53
CA PRO A 45 -7.63 -3.14 -7.47
C PRO A 45 -7.10 -1.80 -8.00
N SER A 46 -6.68 -1.71 -9.26
CA SER A 46 -6.08 -0.49 -9.82
C SER A 46 -7.10 0.61 -10.15
N ASN A 47 -8.38 0.24 -10.26
CA ASN A 47 -9.46 1.11 -10.70
C ASN A 47 -10.49 1.42 -9.60
N SER A 48 -10.19 1.05 -8.34
CA SER A 48 -11.19 1.09 -7.28
C SER A 48 -10.63 1.65 -5.97
N SER A 49 -11.34 2.63 -5.41
CA SER A 49 -11.16 3.06 -4.01
C SER A 49 -11.87 2.11 -3.04
N ASP A 50 -12.08 0.85 -3.43
CA ASP A 50 -12.76 -0.15 -2.62
C ASP A 50 -11.96 -0.43 -1.33
N PRO A 51 -12.57 -0.25 -0.15
CA PRO A 51 -11.96 -0.52 1.14
C PRO A 51 -11.37 -1.92 1.29
N ARG A 52 -11.87 -2.92 0.55
CA ARG A 52 -11.36 -4.31 0.57
C ARG A 52 -9.92 -4.41 0.12
N PHE A 53 -9.46 -3.50 -0.74
CA PHE A 53 -8.06 -3.42 -1.16
C PHE A 53 -7.18 -2.60 -0.23
N CYS A 54 -7.70 -2.14 0.91
CA CYS A 54 -6.89 -1.49 1.92
C CYS A 54 -6.16 -2.56 2.77
N PRO A 55 -4.83 -2.67 2.68
CA PRO A 55 -4.09 -3.56 3.56
C PRO A 55 -4.32 -3.18 5.03
N ARG A 56 -4.39 -4.19 5.89
CA ARG A 56 -4.53 -4.11 7.33
C ARG A 56 -3.58 -5.12 7.95
N ASN A 57 -3.15 -4.87 9.19
CA ASN A 57 -2.26 -5.75 9.94
C ASN A 57 -0.90 -5.96 9.26
N TRP A 58 -0.46 -5.06 8.40
CA TRP A 58 0.89 -5.08 7.83
C TRP A 58 1.71 -3.95 8.42
N ILE A 59 2.95 -4.28 8.80
CA ILE A 59 3.97 -3.31 9.21
C ILE A 59 5.23 -3.51 8.36
N ILE A 60 6.01 -2.44 8.20
CA ILE A 60 7.32 -2.50 7.57
C ILE A 60 8.36 -2.55 8.68
N ILE A 61 9.22 -3.57 8.65
CA ILE A 61 10.28 -3.75 9.62
C ILE A 61 11.65 -3.34 9.08
N ASP A 62 11.83 -3.36 7.76
CA ASP A 62 13.07 -2.96 7.10
C ASP A 62 12.79 -2.39 5.71
N MET A 63 13.60 -1.43 5.28
CA MET A 63 13.58 -0.84 3.93
C MET A 63 15.00 -0.74 3.41
N ASP A 64 15.23 -1.41 2.29
CA ASP A 64 16.50 -1.37 1.58
C ASP A 64 16.36 -0.48 0.34
N PHE A 65 16.92 0.73 0.44
CA PHE A 65 16.88 1.73 -0.63
C PHE A 65 17.84 1.41 -1.80
N GLU A 66 18.80 0.49 -1.63
CA GLU A 66 19.66 0.08 -2.74
C GLU A 66 18.90 -0.86 -3.68
N THR A 67 18.14 -1.79 -3.09
CA THR A 67 17.33 -2.78 -3.83
C THR A 67 15.87 -2.34 -4.07
N ASP A 68 15.46 -1.18 -3.54
CA ASP A 68 14.07 -0.70 -3.46
C ASP A 68 13.10 -1.73 -2.91
N SER A 69 13.54 -2.55 -1.96
CA SER A 69 12.70 -3.58 -1.37
C SER A 69 12.36 -3.24 0.06
N CYS A 70 11.19 -3.68 0.52
CA CYS A 70 10.83 -3.60 1.93
C CYS A 70 10.52 -4.99 2.48
N LEU A 71 10.86 -5.19 3.75
CA LEU A 71 10.48 -6.37 4.51
C LEU A 71 9.25 -6.03 5.34
N MET A 72 8.18 -6.76 5.07
CA MET A 72 6.86 -6.57 5.66
C MET A 72 6.49 -7.76 6.52
N VAL A 73 5.80 -7.51 7.63
CA VAL A 73 5.27 -8.56 8.50
C VAL A 73 3.78 -8.35 8.69
N ASN A 74 3.03 -9.43 8.50
CA ASN A 74 1.63 -9.48 8.86
C ASN A 74 1.53 -9.73 10.36
N THR A 75 1.01 -8.78 11.12
CA THR A 75 0.93 -8.84 12.58
C THR A 75 -0.16 -9.78 13.09
N ALA A 76 -1.12 -10.17 12.25
CA ALA A 76 -2.17 -11.12 12.61
C ALA A 76 -1.73 -12.57 12.39
N SER A 77 -1.00 -12.86 11.31
CA SER A 77 -0.57 -14.22 10.94
C SER A 77 0.90 -14.52 11.19
N GLY A 78 1.74 -13.51 11.43
CA GLY A 78 3.20 -13.64 11.54
C GLY A 78 3.91 -13.86 10.21
N ARG A 79 3.19 -13.84 9.07
CA ARG A 79 3.77 -14.02 7.74
C ARG A 79 4.75 -12.89 7.42
N VAL A 80 5.88 -13.27 6.82
CA VAL A 80 6.92 -12.34 6.37
C VAL A 80 6.90 -12.28 4.85
N LEU A 81 6.93 -11.08 4.28
CA LEU A 81 6.96 -10.84 2.84
C LEU A 81 8.04 -9.81 2.52
N ARG A 82 8.93 -10.12 1.58
CA ARG A 82 9.80 -9.12 0.97
C ARG A 82 9.17 -8.64 -0.33
N LYS A 83 9.02 -7.33 -0.48
CA LYS A 83 8.36 -6.72 -1.64
C LYS A 83 9.29 -5.73 -2.33
N ASP A 84 9.51 -5.96 -3.63
CA ASP A 84 10.19 -4.99 -4.48
C ASP A 84 9.23 -3.87 -4.87
N LEU A 85 9.67 -2.63 -4.69
CA LEU A 85 8.93 -1.40 -4.89
C LEU A 85 9.79 -0.35 -5.62
N PRO A 86 10.28 -0.64 -6.85
CA PRO A 86 11.13 0.29 -7.63
C PRO A 86 10.44 1.63 -7.94
N VAL A 87 9.10 1.69 -7.85
CA VAL A 87 8.32 2.92 -7.98
C VAL A 87 8.71 3.98 -6.94
N LEU A 88 9.21 3.58 -5.77
CA LEU A 88 9.61 4.50 -4.71
C LEU A 88 10.74 5.44 -5.14
N ARG A 89 11.61 5.02 -6.09
CA ARG A 89 12.67 5.88 -6.65
C ARG A 89 12.16 7.15 -7.32
N ARG A 90 10.87 7.24 -7.64
CA ARG A 90 10.28 8.42 -8.30
C ARG A 90 9.77 9.48 -7.32
N TYR A 91 9.74 9.15 -6.02
CA TYR A 91 9.11 9.97 -5.00
C TYR A 91 10.04 10.18 -3.81
N TYR A 92 9.68 11.11 -2.92
CA TYR A 92 10.22 11.15 -1.57
C TYR A 92 9.33 10.31 -0.65
N VAL A 93 9.92 9.37 0.08
CA VAL A 93 9.20 8.60 1.10
C VAL A 93 9.08 9.46 2.35
N VAL A 94 7.84 9.77 2.73
CA VAL A 94 7.53 10.68 3.83
C VAL A 94 7.28 9.91 5.11
N ALA A 95 6.45 8.88 5.01
CA ALA A 95 6.04 8.05 6.14
C ALA A 95 5.45 6.73 5.64
N VAL A 96 5.21 5.82 6.57
CA VAL A 96 4.44 4.60 6.36
C VAL A 96 3.26 4.62 7.33
N THR A 97 2.08 4.21 6.90
CA THR A 97 0.90 4.20 7.77
C THR A 97 1.02 3.13 8.85
N THR A 98 0.53 3.44 10.04
CA THR A 98 0.64 2.57 11.22
C THR A 98 -0.16 1.27 11.10
N ASN A 99 -1.21 1.24 10.30
CA ASN A 99 -1.99 0.05 10.01
C ASN A 99 -2.11 -0.12 8.49
N GLY A 100 -1.53 -1.19 7.96
CA GLY A 100 -1.61 -1.54 6.54
C GLY A 100 -0.37 -1.25 5.71
N ALA A 101 0.69 -0.70 6.30
CA ALA A 101 1.97 -0.47 5.62
C ALA A 101 1.84 0.28 4.27
N LEU A 102 0.92 1.25 4.19
CA LEU A 102 0.79 2.11 3.02
C LEU A 102 1.90 3.16 3.04
N PHE A 103 2.48 3.43 1.89
CA PHE A 103 3.53 4.43 1.76
C PHE A 103 2.91 5.81 1.53
N VAL A 104 3.25 6.76 2.37
CA VAL A 104 3.00 8.18 2.12
C VAL A 104 4.20 8.74 1.39
N LEU A 105 3.95 9.29 0.22
CA LEU A 105 4.95 9.78 -0.71
C LEU A 105 4.70 11.26 -1.03
N ALA A 106 5.75 11.97 -1.44
CA ALA A 106 5.66 13.30 -2.01
C ALA A 106 6.24 13.30 -3.44
N ASP A 107 5.56 14.01 -4.35
CA ASP A 107 6.09 14.27 -5.68
C ASP A 107 7.44 15.00 -5.61
N ARG A 108 8.37 14.66 -6.50
CA ARG A 108 9.68 15.34 -6.58
C ARG A 108 9.55 16.77 -7.10
N GLU A 109 8.54 17.02 -7.94
CA GLU A 109 8.26 18.33 -8.48
C GLU A 109 7.38 19.15 -7.54
N HIS A 110 7.60 20.46 -7.53
CA HIS A 110 6.75 21.41 -6.81
C HIS A 110 5.31 21.32 -7.34
N PRO A 111 4.25 21.29 -6.49
CA PRO A 111 4.24 21.63 -5.07
C PRO A 111 4.47 20.45 -4.11
N HIS A 112 5.06 19.32 -4.53
CA HIS A 112 5.25 18.13 -3.68
C HIS A 112 3.93 17.53 -3.19
N ALA A 113 3.00 17.33 -4.13
CA ALA A 113 1.70 16.73 -3.86
C ALA A 113 1.83 15.40 -3.11
N ALA A 114 1.03 15.21 -2.06
CA ALA A 114 1.02 13.99 -1.29
C ALA A 114 0.39 12.84 -2.09
N ARG A 115 0.98 11.66 -2.00
CA ARG A 115 0.44 10.42 -2.55
C ARG A 115 0.44 9.32 -1.52
N VAL A 116 -0.53 8.42 -1.62
CA VAL A 116 -0.57 7.20 -0.81
C VAL A 116 -0.52 6.01 -1.76
N LEU A 117 0.54 5.22 -1.64
CA LEU A 117 0.79 4.03 -2.44
C LEU A 117 0.41 2.78 -1.63
N ASN A 118 -0.39 1.92 -2.25
CA ASN A 118 -0.59 0.54 -1.82
C ASN A 118 0.52 -0.35 -2.39
N PRO A 119 1.41 -0.93 -1.54
CA PRO A 119 2.55 -1.71 -2.03
C PRO A 119 2.15 -3.05 -2.66
N PHE A 120 0.97 -3.59 -2.34
CA PHE A 120 0.49 -4.87 -2.86
C PHE A 120 -0.14 -4.71 -4.24
N THR A 121 -0.96 -3.69 -4.42
CA THR A 121 -1.73 -3.48 -5.66
C THR A 121 -1.06 -2.51 -6.63
N GLY A 122 -0.11 -1.71 -6.16
CA GLY A 122 0.47 -0.59 -6.92
C GLY A 122 -0.47 0.60 -7.08
N HIS A 123 -1.70 0.53 -6.58
CA HIS A 123 -2.66 1.62 -6.65
C HIS A 123 -2.16 2.82 -5.84
N MET A 124 -2.34 4.02 -6.41
CA MET A 124 -1.84 5.25 -5.83
C MET A 124 -2.88 6.35 -5.84
N ILE A 125 -3.18 6.87 -4.65
CA ILE A 125 -4.14 7.95 -4.47
C ILE A 125 -3.35 9.25 -4.37
N ARG A 126 -3.71 10.24 -5.21
CA ARG A 126 -3.10 11.57 -5.21
C ARG A 126 -3.97 12.55 -4.43
N PHE A 127 -3.34 13.31 -3.55
CA PHE A 127 -3.94 14.43 -2.86
C PHE A 127 -3.45 15.75 -3.47
N THR A 128 -4.31 16.76 -3.50
CA THR A 128 -3.94 18.11 -3.97
C THR A 128 -3.09 18.86 -2.95
N ALA A 129 -3.16 18.48 -1.67
CA ALA A 129 -2.37 19.08 -0.60
C ALA A 129 -0.87 18.68 -0.72
N PRO A 130 0.04 19.64 -0.56
CA PRO A 130 1.48 19.36 -0.52
C PRO A 130 1.90 18.71 0.80
N VAL A 131 2.95 17.90 0.78
CA VAL A 131 3.59 17.43 2.01
C VAL A 131 4.54 18.51 2.54
N PRO A 132 4.52 18.86 3.84
CA PRO A 132 5.49 19.79 4.41
C PRO A 132 6.91 19.20 4.32
N TYR A 133 7.83 19.90 3.65
CA TYR A 133 9.18 19.42 3.35
C TYR A 133 10.17 19.55 4.52
N ASN A 134 9.82 20.30 5.57
CA ASN A 134 10.69 20.67 6.68
C ASN A 134 10.30 20.03 8.02
N MET A 135 9.34 19.09 8.02
CA MET A 135 8.82 18.48 9.25
C MET A 135 8.96 16.97 9.21
N LYS A 136 9.55 16.39 10.25
CA LYS A 136 9.60 14.95 10.44
C LYS A 136 8.19 14.45 10.78
N VAL A 137 7.65 13.56 9.95
CA VAL A 137 6.36 12.90 10.24
C VAL A 137 6.59 11.84 11.30
N SER A 138 5.96 12.01 12.46
CA SER A 138 6.00 11.06 13.57
C SER A 138 5.00 9.92 13.39
N SER A 139 3.87 10.20 12.73
CA SER A 139 2.85 9.19 12.45
C SER A 139 2.00 9.56 11.24
N ALA A 140 1.59 8.55 10.49
CA ALA A 140 0.66 8.67 9.38
C ALA A 140 -0.51 7.70 9.54
N ALA A 141 -1.72 8.19 9.28
CA ALA A 141 -2.94 7.39 9.23
C ALA A 141 -3.68 7.64 7.93
N PHE A 142 -4.11 6.57 7.30
CA PHE A 142 -4.90 6.62 6.07
C PHE A 142 -6.22 5.87 6.28
N SER A 143 -7.32 6.45 5.80
CA SER A 143 -8.64 5.84 5.85
C SER A 143 -9.13 5.55 4.43
N CYS A 144 -9.21 4.27 4.07
CA CYS A 144 -9.78 3.82 2.81
C CYS A 144 -11.30 3.65 2.90
N ARG A 145 -12.03 4.75 3.14
CA ARG A 145 -13.50 4.77 3.08
C ARG A 145 -13.94 5.39 1.75
N SER A 146 -15.24 5.52 1.53
CA SER A 146 -15.83 6.20 0.36
C SER A 146 -15.23 7.59 0.07
N LEU A 147 -14.70 8.26 1.10
CA LEU A 147 -13.86 9.44 0.97
C LEU A 147 -12.48 9.13 1.59
N PRO A 148 -11.44 8.90 0.77
CA PRO A 148 -10.11 8.63 1.28
C PRO A 148 -9.55 9.86 1.99
N SER A 149 -9.04 9.66 3.21
CA SER A 149 -8.41 10.74 3.98
C SER A 149 -7.03 10.32 4.48
N LEU A 150 -6.09 11.24 4.39
CA LEU A 150 -4.73 11.12 4.90
C LEU A 150 -4.55 12.10 6.05
N ARG A 151 -4.09 11.60 7.20
CA ARG A 151 -3.67 12.41 8.35
C ARG A 151 -2.20 12.18 8.62
N LEU A 152 -1.44 13.27 8.66
CA LEU A 152 -0.04 13.29 9.02
C LEU A 152 0.08 14.03 10.35
N ILE A 153 0.85 13.45 11.27
CA ILE A 153 1.19 14.04 12.56
C ILE A 153 2.69 14.28 12.54
N TRP A 154 3.08 15.52 12.79
CA TRP A 154 4.47 15.95 12.81
C TRP A 154 4.94 16.16 14.23
N ASP A 155 6.22 15.95 14.48
CA ASP A 155 6.83 16.49 15.69
C ASP A 155 7.07 17.99 15.49
N SER A 156 6.72 18.78 16.51
CA SER A 156 7.13 20.17 16.52
C SER A 156 8.52 20.19 17.13
N ASP A 157 9.54 20.47 16.31
CA ASP A 157 10.90 20.65 16.81
C ASP A 157 10.84 21.73 17.89
N ARG A 158 11.01 21.33 19.17
CA ARG A 158 11.22 22.30 20.25
C ARG A 158 12.66 22.77 20.11
N GLY A 159 12.93 23.56 19.09
CA GLY A 159 14.10 24.42 19.06
C GLY A 159 13.96 25.38 20.24
N GLN A 160 14.63 25.06 21.34
CA GLN A 160 14.86 25.99 22.43
C GLN A 160 15.63 27.18 21.84
N PRO A 161 15.14 28.44 21.97
CA PRO A 161 16.00 29.57 21.67
C PRO A 161 17.05 29.62 22.77
N ASP A 162 18.31 29.41 22.40
CA ASP A 162 19.44 29.82 23.23
C ASP A 162 19.33 31.36 23.40
N GLY A 163 19.05 31.77 24.63
CA GLY A 163 18.97 33.15 25.08
C GLY A 163 19.23 33.23 26.57
#